data_AF-A0A640WAY5-F1
#
_entry.id   AF-A0A640WAY5-F1
#
_cell.length_a   1.000
_cell.length_b   1.000
_cell.length_c   1.000
_cell.angle_alpha   90.00
_cell.angle_beta   90.00
_cell.angle_gamma   90.00
#
_symmetry.space_group_name_H-M   'P 1'
#
loop_
_entity.id
_entity.type
_entity.pdbx_description
1 polymer ?
#
loop_
_entity_poly.entity_id
_entity_poly.type
_entity_poly.pdbx_seq_one_letter_code
_entity_poly.pdbx_strand_id
1 'polypeptide(L)'
;MVPREETATPAVSLETLEKVADYVVKSKLFGVRTKEEAITLMLLAQAEGTHPMNAIKEYYIVSGRPALRADAMLARFQKAGGRVKWITLSDTKAKATFYHPSGGEVTIEWDIERARRAGLVKEGSAWIKYPRAMLRARTISEGIRTVYPAVVTGIY
;
A
#
# COMPACT_ATOMS: atom_id res chain seq x y z
N MET A 1 17.56 -13.26 -22.46
CA MET A 1 16.95 -13.12 -21.11
C MET A 1 15.97 -14.25 -20.96
N VAL A 2 16.33 -15.28 -20.21
CA VAL A 2 15.46 -16.47 -20.00
C VAL A 2 14.26 -16.02 -19.14
N PRO A 3 13.01 -16.34 -19.50
CA PRO A 3 11.87 -16.08 -18.62
C PRO A 3 12.13 -16.81 -17.31
N ARG A 4 12.16 -16.09 -16.17
CA ARG A 4 12.10 -16.77 -14.87
C ARG A 4 10.75 -17.48 -14.83
N GLU A 5 10.78 -18.80 -14.77
CA GLU A 5 9.63 -19.61 -14.41
C GLU A 5 9.06 -19.05 -13.11
N GLU A 6 7.84 -18.50 -13.18
CA GLU A 6 7.14 -17.95 -12.03
C GLU A 6 6.63 -19.14 -11.22
N THR A 7 7.50 -19.74 -10.42
CA THR A 7 7.12 -20.84 -9.55
C THR A 7 6.14 -20.30 -8.52
N ALA A 8 4.88 -20.74 -8.62
CA ALA A 8 3.85 -20.40 -7.65
C ALA A 8 4.35 -20.77 -6.25
N THR A 9 4.27 -19.83 -5.31
CA THR A 9 4.68 -20.10 -3.93
C THR A 9 3.77 -21.22 -3.39
N PRO A 10 4.32 -22.36 -2.92
CA PRO A 10 3.49 -23.44 -2.42
C PRO A 10 2.64 -22.96 -1.24
N ALA A 11 1.37 -23.36 -1.24
CA ALA A 11 0.44 -22.96 -0.19
C ALA A 11 0.93 -23.47 1.18
N VAL A 12 1.04 -22.55 2.12
CA VAL A 12 1.37 -22.82 3.52
C VAL A 12 0.10 -23.29 4.23
N SER A 13 0.23 -24.35 5.04
CA SER A 13 -0.91 -24.90 5.80
C SER A 13 -1.41 -23.93 6.85
N LEU A 14 -2.71 -24.00 7.18
CA LEU A 14 -3.31 -23.13 8.19
C LEU A 14 -2.61 -23.25 9.56
N GLU A 15 -2.25 -24.47 9.98
CA GLU A 15 -1.51 -24.70 11.23
C GLU A 15 -0.15 -23.98 11.23
N THR A 16 0.53 -23.95 10.08
CA THR A 16 1.80 -23.21 9.95
C THR A 16 1.54 -21.70 10.00
N LEU A 17 0.49 -21.23 9.34
CA LEU A 17 0.10 -19.82 9.39
C LEU A 17 -0.25 -19.36 10.82
N GLU A 18 -0.89 -20.19 11.63
CA GLU A 18 -1.16 -19.89 13.04
C GLU A 18 0.14 -19.71 13.83
N LYS A 19 1.15 -20.58 13.62
CA LYS A 19 2.48 -20.44 14.24
C LYS A 19 3.20 -19.16 13.77
N VAL A 20 3.09 -18.81 12.49
CA VAL A 20 3.66 -17.57 11.95
C VAL A 20 2.96 -16.35 12.54
N ALA A 21 1.63 -16.37 12.67
CA ALA A 21 0.84 -15.30 13.25
C ALA A 21 1.28 -15.00 14.70
N ASP A 22 1.59 -16.05 15.46
CA ASP A 22 2.16 -15.94 16.79
C ASP A 22 3.45 -15.11 16.82
N TYR A 23 4.40 -15.40 15.92
CA TYR A 23 5.64 -14.65 15.82
C TYR A 23 5.41 -13.21 15.35
N VAL A 24 4.52 -13.00 14.37
CA VAL A 24 4.18 -11.67 13.86
C VAL A 24 3.67 -10.77 14.99
N VAL A 25 2.69 -11.24 15.76
CA VAL A 25 2.10 -10.47 16.87
C VAL A 25 3.09 -10.26 18.00
N LYS A 26 3.80 -11.30 18.43
CA LYS A 26 4.77 -11.22 19.55
C LYS A 26 5.95 -10.30 19.22
N SER A 27 6.39 -10.27 17.96
CA SER A 27 7.51 -9.42 17.51
C SER A 27 7.20 -7.93 17.51
N LYS A 28 5.92 -7.54 17.35
CA LYS A 28 5.45 -6.14 17.22
C LYS A 28 6.06 -5.35 16.05
N LEU A 29 6.71 -6.02 15.09
CA LEU A 29 7.49 -5.37 14.03
C LEU A 29 6.65 -4.69 12.93
N PHE A 30 5.40 -5.11 12.74
CA PHE A 30 4.59 -4.70 11.58
C PHE A 30 3.25 -4.02 11.94
N GLY A 31 3.01 -3.78 13.23
CA GLY A 31 1.80 -3.10 13.71
C GLY A 31 0.52 -3.94 13.66
N VAL A 32 0.61 -5.22 13.30
CA VAL A 32 -0.47 -6.20 13.42
C VAL A 32 -0.63 -6.58 14.89
N ARG A 33 -1.87 -6.54 15.40
CA ARG A 33 -2.14 -6.61 16.84
C ARG A 33 -2.71 -7.94 17.28
N THR A 34 -3.46 -8.61 16.40
CA THR A 34 -4.07 -9.90 16.71
C THR A 34 -3.63 -10.98 15.73
N LYS A 35 -3.79 -12.25 16.14
CA LYS A 35 -3.43 -13.39 15.28
C LYS A 35 -4.38 -13.48 14.09
N GLU A 36 -5.64 -13.15 14.29
CA GLU A 36 -6.69 -13.14 13.28
C GLU A 36 -6.34 -12.14 12.18
N GLU A 37 -5.93 -10.91 12.56
CA GLU A 37 -5.44 -9.92 11.60
C GLU A 37 -4.26 -10.45 10.78
N ALA A 38 -3.29 -11.10 11.43
CA ALA A 38 -2.13 -11.68 10.75
C ALA A 38 -2.53 -12.81 9.79
N ILE A 39 -3.38 -13.75 10.24
CA ILE A 39 -3.84 -14.89 9.44
C ILE A 39 -4.64 -14.42 8.23
N THR A 40 -5.57 -13.46 8.40
CA THR A 40 -6.36 -12.92 7.29
C THR A 40 -5.47 -12.29 6.22
N LEU A 41 -4.47 -11.49 6.63
CA LEU A 41 -3.51 -10.90 5.69
C LEU A 41 -2.68 -11.98 4.98
N MET A 42 -2.21 -12.98 5.71
CA MET A 42 -1.43 -14.08 5.16
C MET A 42 -2.21 -14.94 4.17
N LEU A 43 -3.49 -15.21 4.46
CA LEU A 43 -4.39 -15.92 3.55
C LEU A 43 -4.69 -15.11 2.29
N LEU A 44 -4.85 -13.78 2.41
CA LEU A 44 -4.99 -12.89 1.26
C LEU A 44 -3.74 -12.94 0.36
N ALA A 45 -2.54 -12.86 0.95
CA ALA A 45 -1.29 -13.02 0.19
C ALA A 45 -1.24 -14.36 -0.56
N GLN A 46 -1.62 -15.46 0.10
CA GLN A 46 -1.65 -16.78 -0.50
C GLN A 46 -2.67 -16.89 -1.65
N ALA A 47 -3.85 -16.27 -1.52
CA ALA A 47 -4.84 -16.18 -2.58
C ALA A 47 -4.35 -15.35 -3.78
N GLU A 48 -3.51 -14.34 -3.54
CA GLU A 48 -2.81 -13.55 -4.56
C GLU A 48 -1.57 -14.28 -5.15
N GLY A 49 -1.27 -15.51 -4.71
CA GLY A 49 -0.09 -16.27 -5.15
C GLY A 49 1.24 -15.72 -4.62
N THR A 50 1.20 -14.90 -3.57
CA THR A 50 2.37 -14.28 -2.96
C THR A 50 2.70 -14.90 -1.59
N HIS A 51 3.96 -14.78 -1.17
CA HIS A 51 4.38 -15.28 0.12
C HIS A 51 3.59 -14.60 1.26
N PRO A 52 3.05 -15.33 2.26
CA PRO A 52 2.23 -14.80 3.35
C PRO A 52 2.78 -13.54 4.04
N MET A 53 4.10 -13.53 4.30
CA MET A 53 4.78 -12.37 4.91
C MET A 53 4.80 -11.10 4.06
N ASN A 54 4.52 -11.16 2.75
CA ASN A 54 4.43 -9.97 1.91
C ASN A 54 3.20 -9.14 2.30
N ALA A 55 2.06 -9.77 2.58
CA ALA A 55 0.89 -9.04 3.05
C ALA A 55 1.14 -8.35 4.41
N ILE A 56 1.86 -9.01 5.32
CA ILE A 56 2.23 -8.41 6.62
C ILE A 56 3.07 -7.13 6.44
N LYS A 57 3.91 -7.08 5.40
CA LYS A 57 4.74 -5.91 5.08
C LYS A 57 3.96 -4.81 4.37
N GLU A 58 3.11 -5.20 3.42
CA GLU A 58 2.49 -4.28 2.46
C GLU A 58 1.18 -3.66 2.96
N TYR A 59 0.48 -4.31 3.88
CA TYR A 59 -0.81 -3.83 4.39
C TYR A 59 -0.69 -3.14 5.74
N TYR A 60 -1.67 -2.31 6.04
CA TYR A 60 -1.97 -1.78 7.36
C TYR A 60 -3.48 -1.79 7.55
N ILE A 61 -3.94 -1.87 8.81
CA ILE A 61 -5.38 -1.91 9.11
C ILE A 61 -5.83 -0.50 9.46
N VAL A 62 -6.79 0.00 8.69
CA VAL A 62 -7.46 1.29 8.94
C VAL A 62 -8.93 1.00 9.20
N SER A 63 -9.40 1.30 10.41
CA SER A 63 -10.82 1.14 10.78
C SER A 63 -11.36 -0.26 10.47
N GLY A 64 -10.55 -1.30 10.74
CA GLY A 64 -10.91 -2.70 10.49
C GLY A 64 -10.79 -3.17 9.03
N ARG A 65 -10.29 -2.32 8.12
CA ARG A 65 -10.09 -2.68 6.70
C ARG A 65 -8.59 -2.75 6.37
N PRO A 66 -8.13 -3.79 5.65
CA PRO A 66 -6.78 -3.82 5.12
C PRO A 66 -6.66 -2.75 4.03
N ALA A 67 -5.62 -1.94 4.15
CA ALA A 67 -5.25 -0.89 3.22
C ALA A 67 -3.82 -1.13 2.76
N LEU A 68 -3.54 -0.99 1.46
CA LEU A 68 -2.18 -1.11 0.94
C LEU A 68 -1.39 0.16 1.26
N ARG A 69 -0.17 0.01 1.78
CA ARG A 69 0.72 1.16 2.01
C ARG A 69 1.06 1.83 0.67
N ALA A 70 1.20 3.15 0.68
CA ALA A 70 1.38 3.91 -0.57
C ALA A 70 2.67 3.53 -1.33
N ASP A 71 3.74 3.18 -0.61
CA ASP A 71 4.97 2.65 -1.21
C ASP A 71 4.79 1.26 -1.83
N ALA A 72 4.03 0.37 -1.18
CA ALA A 72 3.63 -0.91 -1.77
C ALA A 72 2.78 -0.70 -3.04
N MET A 73 1.83 0.24 -3.02
CA MET A 73 1.04 0.60 -4.21
C MET A 73 1.96 1.07 -5.35
N LEU A 74 2.90 1.96 -5.03
CA LEU A 74 3.84 2.49 -6.02
C LEU A 74 4.74 1.39 -6.60
N ALA A 75 5.25 0.48 -5.76
CA ALA A 75 6.06 -0.64 -6.21
C ALA A 75 5.28 -1.59 -7.14
N ARG A 76 4.05 -1.96 -6.76
CA ARG A 76 3.16 -2.77 -7.61
C ARG A 76 2.84 -2.07 -8.93
N PHE A 77 2.54 -0.77 -8.89
CA PHE A 77 2.29 0.06 -10.07
C PHE A 77 3.49 0.12 -11.01
N GLN A 78 4.69 0.33 -10.48
CA GLN A 78 5.92 0.36 -11.27
C GLN A 78 6.24 -1.01 -11.89
N LYS A 79 6.06 -2.10 -11.12
CA LYS A 79 6.22 -3.48 -11.63
C LYS A 79 5.25 -3.78 -12.77
N ALA A 80 4.05 -3.23 -12.74
CA ALA A 80 3.05 -3.36 -13.81
C ALA A 80 3.35 -2.51 -15.06
N GLY A 81 4.40 -1.67 -15.05
CA GLY A 81 4.76 -0.79 -16.16
C GLY A 81 4.37 0.67 -15.97
N GLY A 82 3.83 1.02 -14.80
CA GLY A 82 3.49 2.38 -14.41
C GLY A 82 4.71 3.26 -14.18
N ARG A 83 4.58 4.56 -14.47
CA ARG A 83 5.61 5.59 -14.28
C ARG A 83 5.04 6.75 -13.50
N VAL A 84 5.87 7.38 -12.67
CA VAL A 84 5.50 8.55 -11.87
C VAL A 84 6.54 9.64 -12.05
N LYS A 85 6.09 10.84 -12.44
CA LYS A 85 6.90 12.04 -12.55
C LYS A 85 6.46 13.05 -11.49
N TRP A 86 7.31 13.30 -10.50
CA TRP A 86 7.06 14.34 -9.51
C TRP A 86 7.28 15.72 -10.13
N ILE A 87 6.27 16.59 -9.98
CA ILE A 87 6.34 18.00 -10.38
C ILE A 87 6.68 18.86 -9.15
N THR A 88 6.09 18.53 -8.00
CA THR A 88 6.36 19.22 -6.73
C THR A 88 6.25 18.23 -5.59
N LEU A 89 7.17 18.32 -4.63
CA LEU A 89 7.11 17.56 -3.39
C LEU A 89 7.71 18.38 -2.25
N SER A 90 6.84 19.04 -1.49
CA SER A 90 7.18 19.90 -0.35
C SER A 90 6.28 19.58 0.85
N ASP A 91 6.50 20.30 1.95
CA ASP A 91 5.70 20.16 3.17
C ASP A 91 4.29 20.76 3.03
N THR A 92 4.04 21.52 1.98
CA THR A 92 2.75 22.18 1.74
C THR A 92 2.01 21.63 0.52
N LYS A 93 2.72 20.97 -0.41
CA LYS A 93 2.16 20.48 -1.67
C LYS A 93 2.89 19.27 -2.24
N ALA A 94 2.13 18.31 -2.77
CA ALA A 94 2.62 17.17 -3.54
C ALA A 94 1.85 17.06 -4.86
N LYS A 95 2.55 17.20 -5.99
CA LYS A 95 2.00 17.11 -7.34
C LYS A 95 2.83 16.14 -8.17
N ALA A 96 2.16 15.20 -8.82
CA ALA A 96 2.81 14.23 -9.70
C ALA A 96 1.90 13.81 -10.85
N THR A 97 2.54 13.46 -11.95
CA THR A 97 1.90 12.85 -13.11
C THR A 97 2.15 11.34 -13.09
N PHE A 98 1.08 10.57 -13.18
CA PHE A 98 1.07 9.11 -13.17
C PHE A 98 0.69 8.64 -14.57
N TYR A 99 1.46 7.71 -15.12
CA TYR A 99 1.26 7.14 -16.44
C TYR A 99 1.26 5.62 -16.37
N HIS A 100 0.35 4.97 -17.09
CA HIS A 100 0.37 3.53 -17.32
C HIS A 100 -0.07 3.22 -18.77
N PRO A 101 0.58 2.29 -19.49
CA PRO A 101 0.21 1.95 -20.87
C PRO A 101 -1.26 1.58 -21.04
N SER A 102 -1.84 0.86 -20.08
CA SER A 102 -3.26 0.45 -20.10
C SER A 102 -4.24 1.47 -19.50
N GLY A 103 -3.74 2.55 -18.91
CA GLY A 103 -4.52 3.48 -18.08
C GLY A 103 -4.45 4.95 -18.51
N GLY A 104 -3.54 5.29 -19.43
CA GLY A 104 -3.29 6.66 -19.83
C GLY A 104 -2.45 7.42 -18.80
N GLU A 105 -2.71 8.73 -18.70
CA GLU A 105 -1.96 9.65 -17.87
C GLU A 105 -2.90 10.54 -17.04
N VAL A 106 -2.56 10.79 -15.77
CA VAL A 106 -3.26 11.76 -14.93
C VAL A 106 -2.27 12.56 -14.10
N THR A 107 -2.56 13.84 -13.86
CA THR A 107 -1.80 14.66 -12.91
C THR A 107 -2.64 14.89 -11.65
N ILE A 108 -2.12 14.46 -10.50
CA ILE A 108 -2.77 14.64 -9.20
C ILE A 108 -1.99 15.66 -8.38
N GLU A 109 -2.74 16.51 -7.67
CA GLU A 109 -2.22 17.49 -6.73
C GLU A 109 -2.93 17.38 -5.37
N TRP A 110 -2.14 17.30 -4.31
CA TRP A 110 -2.59 17.46 -2.93
C TRP A 110 -1.82 18.61 -2.28
N ASP A 111 -2.53 19.52 -1.64
CA ASP A 111 -1.97 20.50 -0.74
C ASP A 111 -2.48 20.29 0.69
N ILE A 112 -1.84 20.97 1.64
CA ILE A 112 -2.20 20.84 3.05
C ILE A 112 -3.63 21.34 3.33
N GLU A 113 -4.14 22.32 2.57
CA GLU A 113 -5.50 22.82 2.73
C GLU A 113 -6.55 21.79 2.30
N ARG A 114 -6.34 21.10 1.18
CA ARG A 114 -7.16 19.96 0.75
C ARG A 114 -7.14 18.86 1.81
N ALA A 115 -5.99 18.57 2.38
CA ALA A 115 -5.87 17.59 3.47
C ALA A 115 -6.64 18.02 4.74
N ARG A 116 -6.62 19.31 5.10
CA ARG A 116 -7.44 19.85 6.20
C ARG A 116 -8.93 19.73 5.91
N ARG A 117 -9.38 20.13 4.71
CA ARG A 117 -10.79 19.98 4.28
C ARG A 117 -11.26 18.52 4.27
N ALA A 118 -10.36 17.59 3.94
CA ALA A 118 -10.62 16.15 4.01
C ALA A 118 -10.58 15.58 5.45
N GLY A 119 -10.33 16.40 6.47
CA GLY A 119 -10.29 15.99 7.87
C GLY A 119 -9.08 15.11 8.22
N LEU A 120 -7.99 15.15 7.46
CA LEU A 120 -6.82 14.30 7.66
C LEU A 120 -5.82 14.90 8.65
N VAL A 121 -5.73 16.23 8.67
CA VAL A 121 -4.87 16.97 9.58
C VAL A 121 -5.63 17.14 10.90
N LYS A 122 -5.19 16.43 11.93
CA LYS A 122 -5.77 16.45 13.28
C LYS A 122 -4.64 16.52 14.29
N GLU A 123 -4.96 16.99 15.50
CA GLU A 123 -4.00 16.99 16.60
C GLU A 123 -3.43 15.57 16.84
N GLY A 124 -2.12 15.48 17.07
CA GLY A 124 -1.42 14.22 17.24
C GLY A 124 -1.22 13.38 15.97
N SER A 125 -1.80 13.78 14.82
CA SER A 125 -1.65 13.02 13.58
C SER A 125 -0.28 13.23 12.92
N ALA A 126 0.18 12.22 12.15
CA ALA A 126 1.44 12.30 11.41
C ALA A 126 1.47 13.45 10.39
N TRP A 127 0.32 14.03 10.05
CA TRP A 127 0.22 15.18 9.15
C TRP A 127 0.87 16.45 9.71
N ILE A 128 0.94 16.60 11.04
CA ILE A 128 1.61 17.76 11.66
C ILE A 128 3.13 17.57 11.63
N LYS A 129 3.61 16.36 11.93
CA LYS A 129 5.05 16.05 12.05
C LYS A 129 5.72 15.79 10.69
N TYR A 130 5.00 15.17 9.75
CA TYR A 130 5.52 14.67 8.49
C TYR A 130 4.60 15.01 7.29
N PRO A 131 4.22 16.28 7.10
CA PRO A 131 3.22 16.67 6.11
C PRO A 131 3.61 16.26 4.67
N ARG A 132 4.87 16.42 4.26
CA ARG A 132 5.35 16.00 2.94
C ARG A 132 5.15 14.51 2.68
N ALA A 133 5.46 13.67 3.66
CA ALA A 133 5.31 12.22 3.52
C ALA A 133 3.82 11.84 3.39
N MET A 134 2.95 12.50 4.13
CA MET A 134 1.51 12.27 4.09
C MET A 134 0.88 12.76 2.77
N LEU A 135 1.28 13.95 2.30
CA LEU A 135 0.87 14.47 1.00
C LEU A 135 1.34 13.54 -0.13
N ARG A 136 2.61 13.10 -0.09
CA ARG A 136 3.15 12.12 -1.03
C ARG A 136 2.30 10.85 -1.07
N ALA A 137 1.96 10.29 0.10
CA ALA A 137 1.15 9.08 0.19
C ALA A 137 -0.23 9.27 -0.45
N ARG A 138 -0.92 10.40 -0.19
CA ARG A 138 -2.23 10.68 -0.81
C ARG A 138 -2.15 10.86 -2.32
N THR A 139 -1.17 11.62 -2.80
CA THR A 139 -0.96 11.81 -4.24
C THR A 139 -0.70 10.48 -4.95
N ILE A 140 0.12 9.60 -4.36
CA ILE A 140 0.36 8.25 -4.88
C ILE A 140 -0.92 7.42 -4.91
N SER A 141 -1.62 7.32 -3.77
CA SER A 141 -2.79 6.47 -3.67
C SER A 141 -3.92 6.89 -4.61
N GLU A 142 -4.18 8.20 -4.74
CA GLU A 142 -5.17 8.72 -5.68
C GLU A 142 -4.74 8.49 -7.13
N GLY A 143 -3.51 8.87 -7.50
CA GLY A 143 -3.05 8.74 -8.89
C GLY A 143 -3.06 7.32 -9.41
N ILE A 144 -2.62 6.36 -8.60
CA ILE A 144 -2.62 4.94 -8.97
C ILE A 144 -4.04 4.39 -9.07
N ARG A 145 -4.92 4.70 -8.10
CA ARG A 145 -6.33 4.27 -8.14
C ARG A 145 -7.06 4.84 -9.36
N THR A 146 -6.68 6.04 -9.81
CA THR A 146 -7.27 6.68 -11.00
C THR A 146 -6.76 6.07 -12.31
N VAL A 147 -5.44 5.90 -12.46
CA VAL A 147 -4.84 5.47 -13.74
C VAL A 147 -4.90 3.96 -13.92
N TYR A 148 -4.59 3.19 -12.88
CA TYR A 148 -4.48 1.74 -13.00
C TYR A 148 -4.90 1.05 -11.69
N PRO A 149 -6.22 0.96 -11.41
CA PRO A 149 -6.72 0.43 -10.15
C PRO A 149 -6.44 -1.07 -9.94
N ALA A 150 -6.04 -1.80 -11.00
CA ALA A 150 -5.77 -3.24 -10.94
C ALA A 150 -4.74 -3.64 -9.88
N VAL A 151 -3.83 -2.74 -9.48
CA VAL A 151 -2.84 -2.99 -8.43
C VAL A 151 -3.38 -2.90 -7.00
N VAL A 152 -4.62 -2.43 -6.82
CA VAL A 152 -5.29 -2.24 -5.51
C VAL A 152 -6.75 -2.73 -5.49
N THR A 153 -7.12 -3.58 -6.45
CA THR A 153 -8.46 -4.15 -6.53
C THR A 153 -8.82 -4.87 -5.24
N GLY A 154 -10.00 -4.58 -4.66
CA GLY A 154 -10.48 -5.22 -3.43
C GLY A 154 -9.97 -4.65 -2.10
N ILE A 155 -9.15 -3.59 -2.12
CA ILE A 155 -8.45 -3.06 -0.94
C ILE A 155 -8.72 -1.54 -0.79
N TYR A 156 -9.11 -1.08 0.41
CA TYR A 156 -9.53 0.31 0.68
C TYR A 156 -8.56 1.05 1.61
#